data_AF-A0A7S3X4U4-F1
#
_entry.id   AF-A0A7S3X4U4-F1
#
_cell.length_a   1.000
_cell.length_b   1.000
_cell.length_c   1.000
_cell.angle_alpha   90.00
_cell.angle_beta   90.00
_cell.angle_gamma   90.00
#
_symmetry.space_group_name_H-M   'P 1'
#
loop_
_entity.id
_entity.type
_entity.pdbx_description
1 polymer ?
#
loop_
_entity_poly.entity_id
_entity_poly.type
_entity_poly.pdbx_seq_one_letter_code
_entity_poly.pdbx_strand_id
1 'polypeptide(L)'
;LYPLVNAGYATTWVLWLCFVASSQFIIVNLCAGVMISMVIKTGKEVNFYMENTPLLNDELWKDFIDLWVDIDEDNSGSLTLDEMKTQHRKLSQRIGVNRDHVELFFDHIDLNGDGRVRFEEFTLGVISWLGLPRNVNTVGVEYK
;
A
#
# COMPACT_ATOMS: atom_id res chain seq x y z
N LEU A 1 -58.97 -14.80 -34.40
CA LEU A 1 -58.71 -14.38 -33.00
C LEU A 1 -57.37 -14.88 -32.44
N TYR A 2 -56.84 -16.02 -32.89
CA TYR A 2 -55.51 -16.53 -32.49
C TYR A 2 -54.26 -15.66 -32.79
N PRO A 3 -54.14 -14.94 -33.93
CA PRO A 3 -52.90 -14.19 -34.22
C PRO A 3 -52.74 -12.89 -33.42
N LEU A 4 -53.84 -12.31 -32.93
CA LEU A 4 -53.81 -11.05 -32.17
C LEU A 4 -53.35 -11.26 -30.72
N VAL A 5 -53.69 -12.41 -30.12
CA VAL A 5 -53.29 -12.76 -28.74
C VAL A 5 -51.79 -13.08 -28.67
N ASN A 6 -51.24 -13.76 -29.69
CA ASN A 6 -49.81 -14.12 -29.75
C ASN A 6 -48.90 -12.88 -29.92
N ALA A 7 -49.37 -11.85 -30.61
CA ALA A 7 -48.64 -10.59 -30.81
C ALA A 7 -48.43 -9.81 -29.49
N GLY A 8 -49.39 -9.88 -28.55
CA GLY A 8 -49.28 -9.23 -27.24
C GLY A 8 -48.24 -9.89 -26.34
N TYR A 9 -48.12 -11.21 -26.36
CA TYR A 9 -47.05 -11.90 -25.64
C TYR A 9 -45.68 -11.55 -26.24
N ALA A 10 -45.55 -11.58 -27.56
CA ALA A 10 -44.29 -11.25 -28.24
C ALA A 10 -43.75 -9.85 -27.88
N THR A 11 -44.61 -8.83 -27.81
CA THR A 11 -44.18 -7.47 -27.43
C THR A 11 -43.76 -7.36 -25.97
N THR A 12 -44.43 -8.07 -25.06
CA THR A 12 -44.02 -8.09 -23.63
C THR A 12 -42.67 -8.77 -23.42
N TRP A 13 -42.38 -9.86 -24.15
CA TRP A 13 -41.08 -10.52 -24.12
C TRP A 13 -39.96 -9.62 -24.67
N VAL A 14 -40.23 -8.90 -25.76
CA VAL A 14 -39.27 -7.94 -26.33
C VAL A 14 -38.95 -6.81 -25.34
N LEU A 15 -39.97 -6.24 -24.68
CA LEU A 15 -39.77 -5.19 -23.69
C LEU A 15 -38.98 -5.69 -22.46
N TRP A 16 -39.23 -6.92 -22.01
CA TRP A 16 -38.47 -7.54 -20.93
C TRP A 16 -37.00 -7.78 -21.32
N LEU A 17 -36.74 -8.27 -22.54
CA LEU A 17 -35.38 -8.45 -23.05
C LEU A 17 -34.62 -7.12 -23.19
N CYS A 18 -35.30 -6.06 -23.67
CA CYS A 18 -34.72 -4.72 -23.73
C CYS A 18 -34.39 -4.18 -22.34
N PHE A 19 -35.27 -4.39 -21.37
CA PHE A 19 -35.02 -4.01 -19.97
C PHE A 19 -33.80 -4.75 -19.40
N VAL A 20 -33.73 -6.08 -19.56
CA VAL A 20 -32.59 -6.89 -19.12
C VAL A 20 -31.30 -6.41 -19.79
N ALA A 21 -31.29 -6.19 -21.10
CA ALA A 21 -30.10 -5.70 -21.81
C ALA A 21 -29.64 -4.31 -21.31
N SER A 22 -30.58 -3.39 -21.08
CA SER A 22 -30.27 -2.07 -20.53
C SER A 22 -29.70 -2.15 -19.11
N SER A 23 -30.20 -3.05 -18.28
CA SER A 23 -29.72 -3.27 -16.91
C SER A 23 -28.28 -3.79 -16.89
N GLN A 24 -27.94 -4.72 -17.80
CA GLN A 24 -26.58 -5.26 -17.91
C GLN A 24 -25.59 -4.18 -18.37
N PHE A 25 -25.99 -3.31 -19.30
CA PHE A 25 -25.15 -2.19 -19.75
C PHE A 25 -24.84 -1.20 -18.63
N ILE A 26 -25.84 -0.90 -17.78
CA ILE A 26 -25.65 -0.03 -16.61
C ILE A 26 -24.69 -0.67 -15.60
N ILE A 27 -24.82 -1.97 -15.34
CA ILE A 27 -23.96 -2.70 -14.40
C ILE A 27 -22.50 -2.71 -14.90
N VAL A 28 -22.26 -2.94 -16.19
CA VAL A 28 -20.90 -2.90 -16.76
C VAL A 28 -20.26 -1.52 -16.60
N ASN A 29 -21.02 -0.45 -16.86
CA ASN A 29 -20.53 0.92 -16.69
C ASN A 29 -20.24 1.26 -15.22
N LEU A 30 -21.06 0.76 -14.29
CA LEU A 30 -20.81 0.90 -12.85
C LEU A 30 -19.52 0.18 -12.43
N CYS A 31 -19.34 -1.07 -12.87
CA CYS A 31 -18.13 -1.84 -12.61
C CYS A 31 -16.88 -1.17 -13.18
N ALA A 32 -16.95 -0.66 -14.41
CA ALA A 32 -15.85 0.10 -15.02
C ALA A 32 -15.53 1.36 -14.19
N GLY A 33 -16.55 2.09 -13.73
CA GLY A 33 -16.35 3.25 -12.86
C GLY A 33 -15.68 2.92 -11.53
N VAL A 34 -16.08 1.82 -10.88
CA VAL A 34 -15.45 1.34 -9.63
C VAL A 34 -14.00 0.92 -9.87
N MET A 35 -13.73 0.16 -10.94
CA MET A 35 -12.37 -0.25 -11.30
C MET A 35 -11.47 0.95 -11.58
N ILE A 36 -11.95 1.94 -12.33
CA ILE A 36 -11.22 3.19 -12.58
C ILE A 36 -10.98 3.95 -11.26
N SER A 37 -11.99 4.04 -10.39
CA SER A 37 -11.85 4.68 -9.09
C SER A 37 -10.82 3.97 -8.19
N MET A 38 -10.77 2.64 -8.22
CA MET A 38 -9.78 1.86 -7.49
C MET A 38 -8.37 2.09 -8.04
N VAL A 39 -8.20 2.02 -9.37
CA VAL A 39 -6.91 2.25 -10.03
C VAL A 39 -6.39 3.66 -9.76
N ILE A 40 -7.26 4.68 -9.82
CA ILE A 40 -6.88 6.06 -9.50
C ILE A 40 -6.48 6.20 -8.02
N LYS A 41 -7.18 5.53 -7.09
CA LYS A 41 -6.85 5.59 -5.67
C LYS A 41 -5.50 4.95 -5.39
N THR A 42 -5.25 3.75 -5.93
CA THR A 42 -3.94 3.08 -5.80
C THR A 42 -2.83 3.88 -6.46
N GLY A 43 -3.08 4.45 -7.65
CA GLY A 43 -2.11 5.30 -8.35
C GLY A 43 -1.78 6.59 -7.60
N LYS A 44 -2.76 7.20 -6.92
CA LYS A 44 -2.53 8.39 -6.08
C LYS A 44 -1.78 8.07 -4.80
N GLU A 45 -2.09 6.96 -4.13
CA GLU A 45 -1.36 6.57 -2.92
C GLU A 45 0.10 6.25 -3.25
N VAL A 46 0.36 5.47 -4.29
CA VAL A 46 1.75 5.17 -4.74
C VAL A 46 2.49 6.45 -5.18
N ASN A 47 1.88 7.30 -6.01
CA ASN A 47 2.52 8.56 -6.42
C ASN A 47 2.71 9.52 -5.25
N PHE A 48 1.82 9.53 -4.25
CA PHE A 48 1.98 10.37 -3.05
C PHE A 48 3.20 9.95 -2.23
N TYR A 49 3.51 8.66 -2.13
CA TYR A 49 4.75 8.20 -1.50
C TYR A 49 5.99 8.60 -2.30
N MET A 50 5.94 8.51 -3.64
CA MET A 50 7.05 8.90 -4.51
C MET A 50 7.25 10.43 -4.62
N GLU A 51 6.19 11.23 -4.56
CA GLU A 51 6.22 12.69 -4.70
C GLU A 51 6.62 13.42 -3.41
N ASN A 52 6.37 12.83 -2.23
CA ASN A 52 6.74 13.43 -0.93
C ASN A 52 8.10 12.95 -0.39
N THR A 53 8.82 12.11 -1.13
CA THR A 53 10.20 11.70 -0.79
C THR A 53 11.25 12.00 -1.87
N PRO A 54 11.24 13.18 -2.52
CA PRO A 54 12.14 13.52 -3.64
C PRO A 54 13.61 13.75 -3.23
N LEU A 55 13.96 13.56 -1.96
CA LEU A 55 15.32 13.76 -1.42
C LEU A 55 16.11 12.47 -1.23
N LEU A 56 15.48 11.30 -1.39
CA LEU A 56 16.15 10.02 -1.30
C LEU A 56 16.46 9.55 -2.74
N ASN A 57 17.73 9.46 -3.11
CA ASN A 57 18.12 8.96 -4.44
C ASN A 57 17.51 7.57 -4.69
N ASP A 58 17.13 7.26 -5.94
CA ASP A 58 16.64 5.93 -6.34
C ASP A 58 17.57 4.79 -5.87
N GLU A 59 18.87 5.05 -5.78
CA GLU A 59 19.85 4.12 -5.24
C GLU A 59 19.65 3.82 -3.74
N LEU A 60 19.36 4.85 -2.92
CA LEU A 60 19.16 4.68 -1.49
C LEU A 60 17.81 4.02 -1.19
N TRP A 61 16.78 4.32 -2.00
CA TRP A 61 15.51 3.58 -1.95
C TRP A 61 15.70 2.10 -2.22
N LYS A 62 16.47 1.79 -3.25
CA LYS A 62 16.81 0.41 -3.59
C LYS A 62 17.57 -0.27 -2.45
N ASP A 63 18.54 0.40 -1.84
CA ASP A 63 19.27 -0.14 -0.70
C ASP A 63 18.36 -0.45 0.51
N PHE A 64 17.35 0.38 0.77
CA PHE A 64 16.37 0.12 1.83
C PHE A 64 15.45 -1.06 1.52
N ILE A 65 15.00 -1.17 0.26
CA ILE A 65 14.18 -2.30 -0.19
C ILE A 65 14.98 -3.60 -0.13
N ASP A 66 16.20 -3.60 -0.67
CA ASP A 66 17.07 -4.78 -0.66
C ASP A 66 17.38 -5.22 0.77
N LEU A 67 17.65 -4.26 1.67
CA LEU A 67 17.87 -4.56 3.09
C LEU A 67 16.60 -5.06 3.79
N TRP A 68 15.43 -4.53 3.47
CA TRP A 68 14.16 -5.02 4.01
C TRP A 68 13.94 -6.49 3.65
N VAL A 69 14.04 -6.81 2.35
CA VAL A 69 13.88 -8.18 1.83
C VAL A 69 14.91 -9.13 2.44
N ASP A 70 16.11 -8.65 2.68
CA ASP A 70 17.17 -9.43 3.30
C ASP A 70 16.97 -9.72 4.79
N ILE A 71 16.19 -8.89 5.49
CA ILE A 71 15.94 -9.04 6.93
C ILE A 71 14.66 -9.85 7.18
N ASP A 72 13.63 -9.63 6.37
CA ASP A 72 12.34 -10.30 6.41
C ASP A 72 12.46 -11.75 5.88
N GLU A 73 13.07 -12.64 6.66
CA GLU A 73 13.29 -14.05 6.29
C GLU A 73 11.98 -14.84 6.18
N ASP A 74 10.97 -14.48 6.97
CA ASP A 74 9.66 -15.13 6.97
C ASP A 74 8.69 -14.51 5.94
N ASN A 75 9.10 -13.41 5.30
CA ASN A 75 8.34 -12.65 4.31
C ASN A 75 6.94 -12.29 4.83
N SER A 76 6.83 -12.06 6.14
CA SER A 76 5.58 -11.72 6.81
C SER A 76 5.12 -10.31 6.49
N GLY A 77 6.00 -9.48 5.93
CA GLY A 77 5.74 -8.06 5.69
C GLY A 77 5.82 -7.22 6.96
N SER A 78 6.39 -7.76 8.03
CA SER A 78 6.65 -7.06 9.30
C SER A 78 7.95 -7.55 9.91
N LEU A 79 8.78 -6.63 10.39
CA LEU A 79 10.02 -6.99 11.06
C LEU A 79 9.82 -7.06 12.57
N THR A 80 10.12 -8.21 13.14
CA THR A 80 10.16 -8.41 14.59
C THR A 80 11.56 -8.12 15.16
N LEU A 81 11.62 -7.84 16.46
CA LEU A 81 12.89 -7.60 17.15
C LEU A 81 13.87 -8.77 17.01
N ASP A 82 13.38 -10.01 16.98
CA ASP A 82 14.22 -11.20 16.88
C ASP A 82 14.87 -11.32 15.48
N GLU A 83 14.12 -10.99 14.42
CA GLU A 83 14.63 -10.95 13.04
C GLU A 83 15.67 -9.85 12.89
N MET A 84 15.41 -8.66 13.43
CA MET A 84 16.38 -7.57 13.42
C MET A 84 17.65 -7.90 14.22
N LYS A 85 17.52 -8.60 15.36
CA LYS A 85 18.68 -9.09 16.13
C LYS A 85 19.47 -10.15 15.38
N THR A 86 18.79 -11.05 14.68
CA THR A 86 19.45 -12.08 13.88
C THR A 86 20.22 -11.46 12.72
N GLN A 87 19.63 -10.46 12.08
CA GLN A 87 20.18 -9.77 10.90
C GLN A 87 20.96 -8.49 11.25
N HIS A 88 21.33 -8.30 12.52
CA HIS A 88 22.08 -7.12 12.99
C HIS A 88 23.38 -6.88 12.22
N ARG A 89 24.00 -7.92 11.65
CA ARG A 89 25.21 -7.79 10.83
C ARG A 89 24.93 -7.05 9.52
N LYS A 90 23.78 -7.32 8.88
CA LYS A 90 23.36 -6.64 7.64
C LYS A 90 22.98 -5.19 7.93
N LEU A 91 22.23 -4.97 9.03
CA LEU A 91 21.90 -3.64 9.54
C LEU A 91 23.17 -2.81 9.85
N SER A 92 24.15 -3.41 10.52
CA SER A 92 25.43 -2.76 10.82
C SER A 92 26.20 -2.35 9.57
N GLN A 93 26.23 -3.21 8.54
CA GLN A 93 26.97 -2.94 7.30
C GLN A 93 26.34 -1.84 6.44
N ARG A 94 25.01 -1.70 6.47
CA ARG A 94 24.28 -0.80 5.57
C ARG A 94 23.86 0.51 6.23
N ILE A 95 23.37 0.46 7.47
CA ILE A 95 22.85 1.62 8.20
C ILE A 95 23.60 1.92 9.50
N GLY A 96 24.66 1.15 9.82
CA GLY A 96 25.49 1.39 10.99
C GLY A 96 24.86 0.97 12.33
N VAL A 97 23.74 0.23 12.31
CA VAL A 97 23.07 -0.24 13.53
C VAL A 97 23.74 -1.52 14.02
N ASN A 98 24.51 -1.40 15.10
CA ASN A 98 25.18 -2.54 15.74
C ASN A 98 24.25 -3.29 16.70
N ARG A 99 24.59 -4.52 17.08
CA ARG A 99 23.74 -5.38 17.94
C ARG A 99 23.25 -4.68 19.21
N ASP A 100 24.13 -3.93 19.88
CA ASP A 100 23.82 -3.22 21.13
C ASP A 100 22.87 -2.04 20.91
N HIS A 101 22.81 -1.52 19.67
CA HIS A 101 21.92 -0.43 19.27
C HIS A 101 20.67 -0.94 18.52
N VAL A 102 20.55 -2.23 18.21
CA VAL A 102 19.37 -2.78 17.52
C VAL A 102 18.11 -2.60 18.35
N GLU A 103 18.18 -2.82 19.67
CA GLU A 103 17.03 -2.62 20.56
C GLU A 103 16.61 -1.15 20.62
N LEU A 104 17.58 -0.24 20.77
CA LEU A 104 17.32 1.21 20.76
C LEU A 104 16.78 1.69 19.42
N PHE A 105 17.28 1.12 18.33
CA PHE A 105 16.80 1.42 16.99
C PHE A 105 15.38 0.88 16.81
N PHE A 106 15.10 -0.35 17.26
CA PHE A 106 13.76 -0.94 17.22
C PHE A 106 12.74 -0.08 17.99
N ASP A 107 13.07 0.31 19.22
CA ASP A 107 12.20 1.16 20.03
C ASP A 107 12.00 2.56 19.42
N HIS A 108 12.97 3.04 18.64
CA HIS A 108 12.87 4.34 17.96
C HIS A 108 11.99 4.30 16.69
N ILE A 109 11.92 3.15 16.02
CA ILE A 109 11.17 2.99 14.77
C ILE A 109 9.77 2.38 14.99
N ASP A 110 9.55 1.64 16.07
CA ASP A 110 8.23 1.10 16.48
C ASP A 110 7.34 2.22 17.05
N LEU A 111 6.75 3.03 16.16
CA LEU A 111 5.94 4.20 16.51
C LEU A 111 4.58 3.83 17.11
N ASN A 112 4.06 2.66 16.77
CA ASN A 112 2.77 2.14 17.19
C ASN A 112 2.87 1.19 18.39
N GLY A 113 4.08 0.74 18.76
CA GLY A 113 4.34 -0.08 19.94
C GLY A 113 3.71 -1.47 19.87
N ASP A 114 3.50 -2.00 18.67
CA ASP A 114 2.91 -3.34 18.48
C ASP A 114 3.98 -4.45 18.43
N GLY A 115 5.26 -4.09 18.59
CA GLY A 115 6.38 -5.02 18.54
C GLY A 115 6.64 -5.56 17.13
N ARG A 116 6.10 -4.90 16.09
CA ARG A 116 6.25 -5.24 14.68
C ARG A 116 6.46 -3.99 13.85
N VAL A 117 7.63 -3.87 13.26
CA VAL A 117 7.96 -2.71 12.43
C VAL A 117 7.46 -2.97 11.00
N ARG A 118 6.60 -2.10 10.48
CA ARG A 118 6.18 -2.13 9.07
C ARG A 118 7.20 -1.44 8.16
N PHE A 119 7.09 -1.64 6.85
CA PHE A 119 7.99 -1.04 5.86
C PHE A 119 7.99 0.50 5.92
N GLU A 120 6.83 1.11 6.16
CA GLU A 120 6.69 2.56 6.29
C GLU A 120 7.40 3.09 7.55
N GLU A 121 7.29 2.36 8.66
CA GLU A 121 7.95 2.69 9.94
C GLU A 121 9.46 2.51 9.84
N PHE A 122 9.89 1.44 9.18
CA PHE A 122 11.29 1.17 8.91
C PHE A 122 11.92 2.29 8.07
N THR A 123 11.31 2.66 6.95
CA THR A 123 11.87 3.70 6.06
C THR A 123 11.93 5.06 6.75
N LEU A 124 10.86 5.48 7.43
CA LEU A 124 10.85 6.72 8.21
C LEU A 124 11.86 6.69 9.37
N GLY A 125 11.94 5.56 10.05
CA GLY A 125 12.85 5.31 11.17
C GLY A 125 14.31 5.38 10.77
N VAL A 126 14.69 4.70 9.68
CA VAL A 126 16.05 4.74 9.11
C VAL A 126 16.41 6.15 8.65
N ILE A 127 15.51 6.86 7.95
CA ILE A 127 15.73 8.25 7.53
C ILE A 127 15.98 9.15 8.74
N SER A 128 15.19 8.98 9.81
CA SER A 128 15.37 9.72 11.05
C SER A 128 16.67 9.37 11.76
N TRP A 129 17.08 8.10 11.76
CA TRP A 129 18.30 7.62 12.41
C TRP A 129 19.57 8.09 11.69
N LEU A 130 19.55 8.10 10.36
CA LEU A 130 20.63 8.59 9.52
C LEU A 130 20.74 10.13 9.50
N GLY A 131 19.78 10.83 10.11
CA GLY A 131 19.76 12.30 10.18
C GLY A 131 19.52 12.98 8.82
N LEU A 132 18.88 12.29 7.88
CA LEU A 132 18.58 12.85 6.56
C LEU A 132 17.45 13.90 6.65
N PRO A 133 17.52 14.98 5.85
CA PRO A 133 16.53 16.05 5.92
C PRO A 133 15.14 15.54 5.52
N ARG A 134 14.20 15.59 6.47
CA ARG A 134 12.78 15.35 6.19
C ARG A 134 12.19 16.56 5.48
N ASN A 135 11.73 16.41 4.24
CA ASN A 135 10.78 17.33 3.63
C ASN A 135 9.33 16.83 3.81
N VAL A 136 9.05 16.21 4.97
CA VAL A 136 7.69 15.85 5.36
C VAL A 136 6.99 17.13 5.78
N ASN A 137 6.22 17.72 4.87
CA ASN A 137 5.15 18.62 5.24
C ASN A 137 4.17 17.83 6.12
N THR A 138 4.37 17.96 7.43
CA THR A 138 3.42 17.81 8.52
C THR A 138 1.95 17.67 8.08
N VAL A 139 1.56 16.46 7.69
CA VAL A 139 0.17 16.04 7.80
C VAL A 139 -0.04 15.61 9.25
N GLY A 140 -0.33 16.61 10.09
CA GLY A 140 -1.10 16.52 11.34
C GLY A 140 -1.01 15.24 12.17
N VAL A 141 0.12 14.98 12.82
CA VAL A 141 0.13 14.20 14.07
C VAL A 141 0.80 15.04 15.14
N GLU A 142 -0.03 15.84 15.79
CA GLU A 142 0.29 16.49 17.06
C GLU A 142 0.32 15.38 18.12
N TYR A 143 1.50 15.01 18.59
CA TYR A 143 1.64 14.08 19.72
C TYR A 143 1.29 14.83 21.00
N LYS A 144 0.16 14.44 21.61
CA LYS A 144 -0.19 14.80 22.99
C LYS A 144 0.36 13.76 23.95
#